data_AF-A0A3A4PLX9-F1
#
_entry.id   AF-A0A3A4PLX9-F1
#
_cell.length_a   1.000
_cell.length_b   1.000
_cell.length_c   1.000
_cell.angle_alpha   90.00
_cell.angle_beta   90.00
_cell.angle_gamma   90.00
#
_symmetry.space_group_name_H-M   'P 1'
#
loop_
_entity.id
_entity.type
_entity.pdbx_description
1 polymer ?
#
loop_
_entity_poly.entity_id
_entity_poly.type
_entity_poly.pdbx_seq_one_letter_code
_entity_poly.pdbx_strand_id
1 'polypeptide(L)'
;MAKKKKLPKQLAILDEDLCTGCDACVTMCPVDCIDKISDPNHPGYAMGVCTIDLPVCIGCKLCAQVCPWDVITMVPTEEVLKVPAFAELLEVEAEVPV
;
A
#
# COMPACT_ATOMS: atom_id res chain seq x y z
N MET A 1 -9.82 18.37 -8.28
CA MET A 1 -10.45 17.33 -9.12
C MET A 1 -10.35 15.99 -8.38
N ALA A 2 -11.35 15.62 -7.57
CA ALA A 2 -11.38 14.33 -6.88
C ALA A 2 -12.56 13.53 -7.43
N LYS A 3 -12.33 12.77 -8.50
CA LYS A 3 -13.35 11.89 -9.10
C LYS A 3 -13.56 10.72 -8.14
N LYS A 4 -14.77 10.65 -7.56
CA LYS A 4 -15.30 9.55 -6.73
C LYS A 4 -14.79 8.20 -7.24
N LYS A 5 -13.85 7.57 -6.53
CA LYS A 5 -13.15 6.37 -7.00
C LYS A 5 -13.95 5.13 -6.59
N LYS A 6 -14.37 4.33 -7.57
CA LYS A 6 -14.78 2.95 -7.30
C LYS A 6 -13.52 2.22 -6.83
N LEU A 7 -13.56 1.66 -5.62
CA LEU A 7 -12.48 0.83 -5.10
C LEU A 7 -12.24 -0.33 -6.08
N PRO A 8 -10.98 -0.69 -6.39
CA PRO A 8 -10.68 -1.83 -7.26
C PRO A 8 -11.13 -3.14 -6.61
N LYS A 9 -11.01 -4.25 -7.35
CA LYS A 9 -11.32 -5.59 -6.80
C LYS A 9 -10.21 -6.11 -5.87
N GLN A 10 -8.99 -5.63 -6.05
CA GLN A 10 -7.81 -6.04 -5.30
C GLN A 10 -6.91 -4.83 -5.04
N LEU A 11 -6.26 -4.83 -3.88
CA LEU A 11 -5.35 -3.80 -3.40
C LEU A 11 -3.98 -4.45 -3.15
N ALA A 12 -2.93 -3.64 -3.33
CA ALA A 12 -1.58 -4.05 -3.02
C ALA A 12 -1.28 -3.71 -1.56
N ILE A 13 -0.94 -4.72 -0.77
CA ILE A 13 -0.46 -4.59 0.61
C ILE A 13 1.04 -4.79 0.58
N LEU A 14 1.78 -3.86 1.17
CA LEU A 14 3.22 -3.94 1.27
C LEU A 14 3.59 -4.22 2.72
N ASP A 15 4.46 -5.20 2.92
CA ASP A 15 5.06 -5.50 4.21
C ASP A 15 6.25 -4.56 4.44
N GLU A 16 6.10 -3.65 5.39
CA GLU A 16 7.14 -2.66 5.69
C GLU A 16 8.38 -3.33 6.27
N ASP A 17 8.25 -4.39 7.08
CA ASP A 17 9.34 -5.10 7.77
C ASP A 17 10.40 -5.66 6.79
N LEU A 18 9.93 -6.11 5.63
CA LEU A 18 10.77 -6.69 4.59
C LEU A 18 11.18 -5.69 3.49
N CYS A 19 10.58 -4.49 3.46
CA CYS A 19 10.81 -3.51 2.42
C CYS A 19 12.17 -2.82 2.58
N THR A 20 13.01 -2.82 1.54
CA THR A 20 14.32 -2.15 1.57
C THR A 20 14.32 -0.75 0.95
N GLY A 21 13.16 -0.25 0.50
CA GLY A 21 13.06 1.10 -0.11
C GLY A 21 13.75 1.23 -1.48
N CYS A 22 13.78 0.14 -2.26
CA CYS A 22 14.45 0.10 -3.57
C CYS A 22 13.79 0.94 -4.69
N ASP A 23 12.62 1.54 -4.43
CA ASP A 23 11.89 2.45 -5.34
C ASP A 23 11.40 1.84 -6.68
N ALA A 24 11.69 0.57 -6.94
CA ALA A 24 11.30 -0.11 -8.17
C ALA A 24 9.77 -0.13 -8.40
N CYS A 25 9.00 -0.26 -7.31
CA CYS A 25 7.54 -0.25 -7.35
C CYS A 25 6.97 1.13 -7.67
N VAL A 26 7.60 2.22 -7.18
CA VAL A 26 7.19 3.61 -7.43
C VAL A 26 7.24 3.90 -8.92
N THR A 27 8.38 3.61 -9.56
CA THR A 27 8.59 3.85 -11.00
C THR A 27 7.60 3.08 -11.90
N MET A 28 7.16 1.89 -11.47
CA MET A 28 6.22 1.07 -12.24
C MET A 28 4.74 1.41 -12.00
N CYS A 29 4.43 2.25 -11.01
CA CYS A 29 3.06 2.52 -10.64
C CYS A 29 2.39 3.49 -11.65
N PRO A 30 1.36 3.05 -12.40
CA PRO A 30 0.74 3.90 -13.42
C PRO A 30 -0.12 5.03 -12.83
N VAL A 31 -0.43 4.95 -11.54
CA VAL A 31 -1.25 5.92 -10.80
C VAL A 31 -0.48 6.61 -9.68
N ASP A 32 0.82 6.36 -9.60
CA ASP A 32 1.73 6.99 -8.63
C ASP A 32 1.20 6.90 -7.18
N CYS A 33 0.64 5.74 -6.81
CA CYS A 33 0.05 5.52 -5.49
C CYS A 33 1.04 4.97 -4.46
N ILE A 34 2.35 5.05 -4.72
CA ILE A 34 3.38 4.47 -3.88
C ILE A 34 4.38 5.58 -3.58
N ASP A 35 4.59 5.85 -2.30
CA ASP A 35 5.53 6.88 -1.84
C ASP A 35 6.68 6.22 -1.05
N LYS A 36 7.82 6.90 -0.92
CA LYS A 36 8.95 6.41 -0.13
C LYS A 36 9.13 7.28 1.10
N ILE A 37 8.68 6.77 2.23
CA ILE A 37 8.87 7.40 3.53
C ILE A 37 10.27 7.04 4.07
N SER A 38 10.96 8.03 4.61
CA SER A 38 12.26 7.84 5.27
C SER A 38 12.10 8.21 6.74
N ASP A 39 11.75 7.24 7.58
CA ASP A 39 11.61 7.47 9.01
C ASP A 39 12.98 7.54 9.70
N PRO A 40 13.33 8.67 10.35
CA PRO A 40 14.59 8.80 11.08
C PRO A 40 14.67 7.93 12.35
N ASN A 41 13.55 7.32 12.78
CA ASN A 41 13.46 6.52 14.00
C ASN A 41 13.65 5.02 13.79
N HIS A 42 13.82 4.54 12.55
CA HIS A 42 14.02 3.13 12.24
C HIS A 42 15.46 2.88 11.73
N PRO A 43 16.43 2.54 12.62
CA PRO A 43 17.85 2.46 12.27
C PRO A 43 18.22 1.31 11.31
N GLY A 44 17.33 0.34 11.11
CA GLY A 44 17.46 -0.71 10.07
C GLY A 44 17.08 -0.23 8.66
N TYR A 45 16.42 0.93 8.54
CA TYR A 45 15.84 1.47 7.31
C TYR A 45 16.56 2.73 6.82
N ALA A 46 17.88 2.71 6.82
CA ALA A 46 18.69 3.84 6.36
C ALA A 46 18.36 4.27 4.90
N MET A 47 17.65 3.45 4.12
CA MET A 47 17.24 3.72 2.73
C MET A 47 15.76 4.11 2.56
N GLY A 48 14.94 4.04 3.63
CA GLY A 48 13.50 4.29 3.64
C GLY A 48 12.63 3.05 3.35
N VAL A 49 11.33 3.17 3.60
CA VAL A 49 10.29 2.19 3.23
C VAL A 49 9.39 2.76 2.16
N CYS A 50 8.87 1.90 1.30
CA CYS A 50 7.77 2.28 0.41
C CYS A 50 6.44 2.13 1.17
N THR A 51 5.48 3.00 0.92
CA THR A 51 4.11 2.91 1.43
C THR A 51 3.14 2.95 0.25
N ILE A 52 2.01 2.27 0.35
CA ILE A 52 1.03 2.19 -0.74
C ILE A 52 -0.28 2.83 -0.30
N ASP A 53 -0.70 3.86 -1.03
CA ASP A 53 -2.03 4.45 -0.89
C ASP A 53 -3.10 3.53 -1.47
N LEU A 54 -3.71 2.73 -0.60
CA LEU A 54 -4.86 1.89 -0.90
C LEU A 54 -6.03 2.64 -1.58
N PRO A 55 -6.43 3.87 -1.19
CA PRO A 55 -7.52 4.57 -1.87
C PRO A 55 -7.18 4.98 -3.32
N VAL A 56 -5.90 5.12 -3.63
CA VAL A 56 -5.43 5.50 -4.97
C VAL A 56 -5.11 4.26 -5.81
N CYS A 57 -4.75 3.15 -5.19
CA CYS A 57 -4.44 1.89 -5.86
C CYS A 57 -5.59 1.45 -6.80
N ILE A 58 -5.22 0.98 -7.99
CA ILE A 58 -6.15 0.44 -8.99
C ILE A 58 -6.08 -1.09 -9.12
N GLY A 59 -5.23 -1.74 -8.33
CA GLY A 59 -5.06 -3.20 -8.37
C GLY A 59 -4.40 -3.74 -9.63
N CYS A 60 -3.50 -2.98 -10.27
CA CYS A 60 -2.83 -3.37 -11.52
C CYS A 60 -1.76 -4.47 -11.37
N LYS A 61 -1.32 -4.77 -10.13
CA LYS A 61 -0.34 -5.84 -9.78
C LYS A 61 1.10 -5.63 -10.25
N LEU A 62 1.39 -4.55 -10.98
CA LEU A 62 2.72 -4.27 -11.52
C LEU A 62 3.78 -4.12 -10.43
N CYS A 63 3.42 -3.50 -9.31
CA CYS A 63 4.31 -3.32 -8.16
C CYS A 63 4.77 -4.65 -7.55
N ALA A 64 3.88 -5.64 -7.45
CA ALA A 64 4.24 -6.99 -6.99
C ALA A 64 5.20 -7.68 -7.96
N GLN A 65 4.99 -7.55 -9.28
CA GLN A 65 5.84 -8.20 -10.28
C GLN A 65 7.26 -7.61 -10.39
N VAL A 66 7.43 -6.32 -10.10
CA VAL A 66 8.75 -5.66 -10.16
C VAL A 66 9.51 -5.78 -8.84
N CYS A 67 8.85 -6.14 -7.75
CA CYS A 67 9.48 -6.18 -6.44
C CYS A 67 10.53 -7.32 -6.39
N PRO A 68 11.82 -7.02 -6.19
CA PRO A 68 12.84 -8.07 -6.15
C PRO A 68 12.77 -8.92 -4.87
N TRP A 69 12.08 -8.41 -3.85
CA TRP A 69 11.92 -9.05 -2.54
C TRP A 69 10.53 -9.66 -2.36
N ASP A 70 9.65 -9.52 -3.36
CA ASP A 70 8.28 -10.02 -3.36
C ASP A 70 7.46 -9.63 -2.11
N VAL A 71 7.74 -8.45 -1.53
CA VAL A 71 7.11 -8.00 -0.27
C VAL A 71 5.69 -7.45 -0.45
N ILE A 72 5.21 -7.40 -1.69
CA ILE A 72 3.92 -6.80 -2.05
C ILE A 72 2.93 -7.90 -2.37
N THR A 73 1.94 -8.06 -1.51
CA THR A 73 0.87 -9.05 -1.65
C THR A 73 -0.40 -8.41 -2.21
N MET A 74 -0.99 -9.07 -3.22
CA MET A 74 -2.27 -8.64 -3.79
C MET A 74 -3.43 -9.26 -3.01
N VAL A 75 -4.16 -8.45 -2.25
CA VAL A 75 -5.28 -8.88 -1.42
C VAL A 75 -6.59 -8.33 -2.01
N PRO A 76 -7.68 -9.12 -2.11
CA PRO A 76 -8.95 -8.59 -2.59
C PRO A 76 -9.51 -7.56 -1.61
N THR A 77 -10.14 -6.53 -2.15
CA THR A 77 -10.61 -5.36 -1.37
C THR A 77 -11.63 -5.76 -0.31
N GLU A 78 -12.44 -6.79 -0.58
CA GLU A 78 -13.36 -7.36 0.41
C GLU A 78 -12.66 -7.95 1.65
N GLU A 79 -11.42 -8.42 1.51
CA GLU A 79 -10.61 -8.91 2.64
C GLU A 79 -9.89 -7.77 3.35
N VAL A 80 -9.36 -6.80 2.59
CA VAL A 80 -8.73 -5.61 3.15
C VAL A 80 -9.70 -4.81 4.02
N LEU A 81 -10.96 -4.68 3.59
CA LEU A 81 -12.02 -4.01 4.36
C LEU A 81 -12.42 -4.76 5.64
N LYS A 82 -12.10 -6.05 5.76
CA LYS A 82 -12.34 -6.82 7.00
C LYS A 82 -11.25 -6.59 8.05
N VAL A 83 -10.09 -6.05 7.65
CA VAL A 83 -8.99 -5.76 8.57
C VAL A 83 -9.18 -4.33 9.11
N PRO A 84 -9.44 -4.16 10.42
CA PRO A 84 -9.77 -2.86 11.00
C PRO A 84 -8.66 -1.82 10.76
N ALA A 85 -7.39 -2.23 10.87
CA ALA A 85 -6.23 -1.37 10.63
C ALA A 85 -6.20 -0.74 9.22
N PHE A 86 -6.71 -1.44 8.19
CA PHE A 86 -6.76 -0.90 6.82
C PHE A 86 -8.09 -0.20 6.50
N ALA A 87 -9.18 -0.58 7.18
CA ALA A 87 -10.48 0.10 7.04
C ALA A 87 -10.44 1.53 7.58
N GLU A 88 -9.72 1.77 8.68
CA GLU A 88 -9.50 3.10 9.25
C GLU A 88 -8.73 4.03 8.29
N LEU A 89 -7.78 3.50 7.50
CA LEU A 89 -7.04 4.24 6.47
C LEU A 89 -7.87 4.59 5.22
N LEU A 90 -9.03 3.94 5.03
CA LEU A 90 -9.91 4.09 3.87
C LEU A 90 -11.11 5.01 4.15
N GLU A 91 -11.11 5.76 5.26
CA GLU A 91 -12.21 6.64 5.70
C GLU A 91 -13.55 5.88 5.78
N VAL A 92 -13.52 4.59 6.13
CA VAL A 92 -14.74 3.84 6.46
C VAL A 92 -14.87 3.88 7.97
N GLU A 93 -15.61 4.87 8.49
CA GLU A 93 -16.09 4.87 9.87
C GLU A 93 -16.88 3.58 10.11
N ALA A 94 -16.23 2.56 10.67
CA ALA A 94 -16.89 1.44 11.31
C ALA A 94 -16.48 1.51 12.78
N GLU A 95 -17.38 2.07 13.59
CA GLU A 95 -17.28 2.13 15.05
C GLU A 95 -16.74 0.81 15.61
N VAL A 96 -15.57 0.88 16.22
CA VAL A 96 -14.93 -0.25 16.90
C VAL A 96 -15.56 -0.35 18.29
N PRO A 97 -16.34 -1.39 18.63
CA PRO A 97 -16.57 -1.71 20.02
C PRO A 97 -15.30 -2.36 20.59
N VAL A 98 -14.79 -1.75 21.66
CA VAL A 98 -13.67 -2.21 22.51
C VAL A 98 -13.96 -3.59 23.10
#